data_AF-A0A529JYJ7-F1
#
_entry.id   AF-A0A529JYJ7-F1
#
_cell.length_a   1.000
_cell.length_b   1.000
_cell.length_c   1.000
_cell.angle_alpha   90.00
_cell.angle_beta   90.00
_cell.angle_gamma   90.00
#
_symmetry.space_group_name_H-M   'P 1'
#
loop_
_entity.id
_entity.type
_entity.pdbx_description
1 polymer ?
#
loop_
_entity_poly.entity_id
_entity_poly.type
_entity_poly.pdbx_seq_one_letter_code
_entity_poly.pdbx_strand_id
1 'polypeptide(L)'
;NIYEHMEGGSITLALAGASDGPMKGQVDSHDFFVVNEPKLASLVSTTPAGDSRSLNEAVKANIDTSRVKFERGFSEIEKGAGYLKLANGVLRGPRIGTTFQGTLYDQNNNMDMTGTFMPVYGLNRIFGELPLFGALLGNGRDRGLIGVTYRLRGDANKPKLDVNPLSVIAPG
;
A
#
# COMPACT_ATOMS: atom_id res chain seq x y z
N ASN A 1 -10.46 15.02 10.17
CA ASN A 1 -9.62 14.63 9.02
C ASN A 1 -8.98 13.29 9.31
N ILE A 2 -9.34 12.26 8.55
CA ILE A 2 -8.87 10.86 8.77
C ILE A 2 -7.44 10.67 8.23
N TYR A 3 -7.06 11.41 7.18
CA TYR A 3 -5.71 11.49 6.64
C TYR A 3 -5.56 12.82 5.90
N GLU A 4 -4.47 13.55 6.11
CA GLU A 4 -4.32 14.94 5.62
C GLU A 4 -4.08 15.05 4.11
N HIS A 5 -3.52 14.00 3.50
CA HIS A 5 -3.25 13.94 2.07
C HIS A 5 -4.42 13.37 1.26
N MET A 6 -5.57 13.08 1.87
CA MET A 6 -6.74 12.55 1.18
C MET A 6 -7.74 13.65 0.84
N GLU A 7 -8.10 13.78 -0.44
CA GLU A 7 -9.10 14.72 -0.94
C GLU A 7 -10.29 14.02 -1.61
N GLY A 8 -11.50 14.46 -1.27
CA GLY A 8 -12.75 14.00 -1.89
C GLY A 8 -13.11 12.55 -1.54
N GLY A 9 -13.99 11.97 -2.37
CA GLY A 9 -14.45 10.60 -2.23
C GLY A 9 -15.43 10.35 -1.08
N SER A 10 -15.70 9.08 -0.82
CA SER A 10 -16.56 8.61 0.27
C SER A 10 -15.84 7.53 1.07
N ILE A 11 -16.04 7.50 2.38
CA ILE A 11 -15.52 6.47 3.28
C ILE A 11 -16.71 5.83 4.00
N THR A 12 -16.78 4.50 3.94
CA THR A 12 -17.69 3.68 4.72
C THR A 12 -16.88 2.91 5.74
N LEU A 13 -17.29 3.01 7.01
CA LEU A 13 -16.67 2.31 8.13
C LEU A 13 -17.70 1.36 8.74
N ALA A 14 -17.39 0.07 8.73
CA ALA A 14 -18.17 -0.93 9.44
C ALA A 14 -17.30 -1.50 10.56
N LEU A 15 -17.70 -1.29 11.82
CA LEU A 15 -17.00 -1.76 13.00
C LEU A 15 -17.96 -2.50 13.92
N ALA A 16 -17.48 -3.60 14.50
CA ALA A 16 -18.16 -4.36 15.53
C ALA A 16 -17.16 -4.72 16.64
N GLY A 17 -17.60 -4.69 17.89
CA GLY A 17 -16.76 -5.03 19.03
C GLY A 17 -17.52 -4.94 20.35
N ALA A 18 -16.97 -5.56 21.38
CA ALA A 18 -17.45 -5.38 22.76
C ALA A 18 -17.13 -3.96 23.25
N SER A 19 -17.94 -3.45 24.17
CA SER A 19 -17.82 -2.08 24.71
C SER A 19 -16.45 -1.77 25.36
N ASP A 20 -15.74 -2.81 25.79
CA ASP A 20 -14.45 -2.77 26.50
C ASP A 20 -13.32 -3.52 25.76
N GLY A 21 -13.57 -3.96 24.53
CA GLY A 21 -12.64 -4.74 23.71
C GLY A 21 -12.19 -4.04 22.44
N PRO A 22 -11.23 -4.64 21.69
CA PRO A 22 -10.87 -4.13 20.37
C PRO A 22 -12.06 -4.25 19.41
N MET A 23 -12.31 -3.17 18.67
CA MET A 23 -13.28 -3.14 17.58
C MET A 23 -12.64 -3.69 16.31
N LYS A 24 -13.34 -4.58 15.62
CA LYS A 24 -12.91 -5.17 14.35
C LYS A 24 -13.89 -4.82 13.26
N GLY A 25 -13.40 -4.72 12.04
CA GLY A 25 -14.27 -4.53 10.89
C GLY A 25 -13.49 -4.10 9.67
N GLN A 26 -14.10 -3.26 8.84
CA GLN A 26 -13.55 -2.88 7.55
C GLN A 26 -13.80 -1.41 7.23
N VAL A 27 -12.88 -0.86 6.44
CA VAL A 27 -12.96 0.46 5.84
C VAL A 27 -13.02 0.25 4.33
N ASP A 28 -14.05 0.81 3.69
CA ASP A 28 -14.15 0.92 2.25
C ASP A 28 -14.13 2.41 1.86
N SER A 29 -13.30 2.77 0.90
CA SER A 29 -13.20 4.14 0.36
C SER A 29 -13.38 4.12 -1.14
N HIS A 30 -14.04 5.12 -1.69
CA HIS A 30 -14.33 5.21 -3.13
C HIS A 30 -14.01 6.60 -3.67
N ASP A 31 -13.48 6.62 -4.90
CA ASP A 31 -13.26 7.82 -5.73
C ASP A 31 -12.58 8.98 -5.00
N PHE A 32 -11.42 8.72 -4.41
CA PHE A 32 -10.63 9.71 -3.67
C PHE A 32 -9.30 10.01 -4.35
N PHE A 33 -8.68 11.12 -3.95
CA PHE A 33 -7.35 11.50 -4.39
C PHE A 33 -6.38 11.45 -3.21
N VAL A 34 -5.17 10.97 -3.46
CA VAL A 34 -4.00 11.22 -2.59
C VAL A 34 -3.19 12.34 -3.20
N VAL A 35 -2.97 13.40 -2.43
CA VAL A 35 -2.40 14.67 -2.90
C VAL A 35 -1.14 15.00 -2.11
N ASN A 36 -0.06 15.28 -2.83
CA ASN A 36 1.22 15.72 -2.27
C ASN A 36 1.80 14.79 -1.18
N GLU A 37 1.67 13.47 -1.34
CA GLU A 37 2.21 12.50 -0.37
C GLU A 37 3.70 12.23 -0.64
N PRO A 38 4.63 12.69 0.23
CA PRO A 38 6.08 12.59 -0.03
C PRO A 38 6.59 11.15 -0.09
N LYS A 39 5.98 10.21 0.66
CA LYS A 39 6.37 8.80 0.63
C LYS A 39 6.00 8.15 -0.69
N LEU A 40 4.88 8.54 -1.28
CA LEU A 40 4.47 8.08 -2.61
C LEU A 40 5.45 8.56 -3.68
N ALA A 41 5.86 9.82 -3.62
CA ALA A 41 6.88 10.37 -4.51
C ALA A 41 8.22 9.62 -4.36
N SER A 42 8.63 9.30 -3.13
CA SER A 42 9.86 8.54 -2.86
C SER A 42 9.80 7.12 -3.45
N LEU A 43 8.67 6.42 -3.29
CA LEU A 43 8.46 5.07 -3.83
C LEU A 43 8.60 5.02 -5.35
N VAL A 44 7.99 5.95 -6.08
CA VAL A 44 8.03 5.95 -7.54
C VAL A 44 9.38 6.41 -8.12
N SER A 45 10.16 7.14 -7.33
CA SER A 45 11.51 7.60 -7.71
C SER A 45 12.61 6.60 -7.40
N THR A 46 12.32 5.55 -6.62
CA THR A 46 13.32 4.57 -6.22
C THR A 46 13.78 3.74 -7.42
N THR A 47 15.09 3.60 -7.55
CA THR A 47 15.76 2.78 -8.56
C THR A 47 15.99 1.37 -8.02
N PRO A 48 15.48 0.32 -8.69
CA PRO A 48 15.86 -1.07 -8.43
C PRO A 48 17.37 -1.28 -8.41
N ALA A 49 17.86 -2.08 -7.45
CA ALA A 49 19.26 -2.47 -7.48
C ALA A 49 19.56 -3.22 -8.79
N GLY A 50 20.62 -2.85 -9.51
CA GLY A 50 20.97 -3.48 -10.80
C GLY A 50 20.15 -3.02 -12.01
N ASP A 51 19.20 -2.08 -11.88
CA ASP A 51 18.69 -1.29 -13.01
C ASP A 51 19.24 0.16 -12.88
N SER A 52 19.38 0.84 -14.02
CA SER A 52 19.74 2.27 -14.07
C SER A 52 18.51 3.18 -14.08
N ARG A 53 17.32 2.60 -14.24
CA ARG A 53 16.05 3.30 -14.38
C ARG A 53 15.24 3.23 -13.09
N SER A 54 14.78 4.38 -12.62
CA SER A 54 13.78 4.51 -11.55
C SER A 54 12.48 3.77 -11.91
N LEU A 55 11.65 3.46 -10.91
CA LEU A 55 10.35 2.83 -11.17
C LEU A 55 9.54 3.64 -12.20
N ASN A 56 9.49 4.98 -12.08
CA ASN A 56 8.87 5.88 -13.06
C ASN A 56 9.39 5.69 -14.49
N GLU A 57 10.70 5.54 -14.67
CA GLU A 57 11.32 5.30 -15.98
C GLU A 57 11.04 3.90 -16.50
N ALA A 58 10.99 2.90 -15.61
CA ALA A 58 10.65 1.51 -15.95
C ALA A 58 9.18 1.35 -16.37
N VAL A 59 8.26 2.09 -15.73
CA VAL A 59 6.82 2.03 -16.06
C VAL A 59 6.41 2.96 -17.22
N LYS A 60 7.34 3.75 -17.79
CA LYS A 60 7.07 4.76 -18.85
C LYS A 60 5.84 5.62 -18.56
N ALA A 61 5.51 5.78 -17.29
CA ALA A 61 4.37 6.51 -16.84
C ALA A 61 4.94 7.73 -16.14
N ASN A 62 4.70 8.91 -16.72
CA ASN A 62 4.84 10.15 -15.96
C ASN A 62 3.74 10.12 -14.88
N ILE A 63 3.99 9.34 -13.81
CA ILE A 63 3.10 9.26 -12.66
C ILE A 63 3.24 10.61 -11.96
N ASP A 64 2.31 11.50 -12.26
CA ASP A 64 2.14 12.71 -11.48
C ASP A 64 1.70 12.31 -10.06
N THR A 65 2.65 12.34 -9.13
CA THR A 65 2.45 12.03 -7.71
C THR A 65 1.91 13.21 -6.93
N SER A 66 1.80 14.40 -7.52
CA SER A 66 1.16 15.55 -6.87
C SER A 66 -0.33 15.29 -6.61
N ARG A 67 -0.97 14.50 -7.47
CA ARG A 67 -2.38 14.11 -7.35
C ARG A 67 -2.66 12.76 -8.00
N VAL A 68 -2.87 11.74 -7.18
CA VAL A 68 -3.13 10.37 -7.62
C VAL A 68 -4.57 9.98 -7.31
N LYS A 69 -5.31 9.55 -8.34
CA LYS A 69 -6.68 9.02 -8.18
C LYS A 69 -6.66 7.56 -7.74
N PHE A 70 -7.46 7.25 -6.73
CA PHE A 70 -7.84 5.89 -6.36
C PHE A 70 -9.35 5.72 -6.50
N GLU A 71 -9.76 4.66 -7.19
CA GLU A 71 -11.17 4.30 -7.39
C GLU A 71 -11.71 3.54 -6.18
N ARG A 72 -10.86 2.72 -5.55
CA ARG A 72 -11.23 1.94 -4.37
C ARG A 72 -10.08 1.86 -3.37
N GLY A 73 -10.40 2.00 -2.10
CA GLY A 73 -9.57 1.63 -0.96
C GLY A 73 -10.32 0.62 -0.10
N PHE A 74 -9.65 -0.41 0.37
CA PHE A 74 -10.21 -1.36 1.31
C PHE A 74 -9.15 -1.75 2.35
N SER A 75 -9.57 -1.98 3.58
CA SER A 75 -8.74 -2.64 4.60
C SER A 75 -9.64 -3.23 5.68
N GLU A 76 -9.29 -4.43 6.14
CA GLU A 76 -9.74 -4.89 7.44
C GLU A 76 -8.98 -4.11 8.52
N ILE A 77 -9.65 -3.78 9.61
CA ILE A 77 -9.09 -3.01 10.70
C ILE A 77 -9.38 -3.66 12.05
N GLU A 78 -8.40 -3.56 12.95
CA GLU A 78 -8.58 -3.83 14.38
C GLU A 78 -8.14 -2.59 15.16
N LYS A 79 -9.10 -1.96 15.82
CA LYS A 79 -8.93 -0.74 16.61
C LYS A 79 -9.06 -1.07 18.10
N GLY A 80 -7.98 -0.98 18.84
CA GLY A 80 -7.99 -1.14 20.30
C GLY A 80 -7.47 0.09 21.04
N ALA A 81 -7.27 -0.07 22.35
CA ALA A 81 -6.77 0.99 23.23
C ALA A 81 -5.33 1.38 22.86
N GLY A 82 -5.20 2.53 22.20
CA GLY A 82 -3.91 3.10 21.79
C GLY A 82 -3.28 2.46 20.55
N TYR A 83 -3.97 1.58 19.81
CA TYR A 83 -3.40 1.00 18.59
C TYR A 83 -4.40 0.91 17.45
N LEU A 84 -3.89 0.79 16.22
CA LEU A 84 -4.67 0.46 15.02
C LEU A 84 -3.86 -0.48 14.11
N LYS A 85 -4.43 -1.65 13.82
CA LYS A 85 -3.87 -2.62 12.88
C LYS A 85 -4.70 -2.67 11.62
N LEU A 86 -4.02 -2.89 10.50
CA LEU A 86 -4.57 -2.99 9.16
C LEU A 86 -4.21 -4.36 8.58
N ALA A 87 -5.19 -5.02 7.97
CA ALA A 87 -5.00 -6.29 7.27
C ALA A 87 -5.70 -6.24 5.91
N ASN A 88 -5.19 -7.03 4.96
CA ASN A 88 -5.75 -7.16 3.61
C ASN A 88 -5.98 -5.79 2.91
N GLY A 89 -5.12 -4.82 3.20
CA GLY A 89 -5.23 -3.46 2.72
C GLY A 89 -4.91 -3.37 1.24
N VAL A 90 -5.75 -2.67 0.49
CA VAL A 90 -5.57 -2.43 -0.95
C VAL A 90 -6.05 -1.03 -1.33
N LEU A 91 -5.25 -0.31 -2.13
CA LEU A 91 -5.67 0.86 -2.88
C LEU A 91 -5.58 0.54 -4.37
N ARG A 92 -6.66 0.74 -5.11
CA ARG A 92 -6.75 0.54 -6.56
C ARG A 92 -7.01 1.86 -7.26
N GLY A 93 -6.11 2.25 -8.16
CA GLY A 93 -6.30 3.36 -9.09
C GLY A 93 -6.16 2.91 -10.55
N PRO A 94 -6.36 3.81 -11.51
CA PRO A 94 -6.28 3.51 -12.94
C PRO A 94 -4.85 3.40 -13.47
N ARG A 95 -3.86 3.98 -12.76
CA ARG A 95 -2.43 3.94 -13.14
C ARG A 95 -1.59 3.07 -12.21
N ILE A 96 -1.91 3.09 -10.92
CA ILE A 96 -1.15 2.43 -9.87
C ILE A 96 -2.10 1.78 -8.87
N GLY A 97 -1.64 0.73 -8.22
CA GLY A 97 -2.28 0.13 -7.06
C GLY A 97 -1.24 -0.19 -5.99
N THR A 98 -1.69 -0.38 -4.77
CA THR A 98 -0.81 -0.83 -3.70
C THR A 98 -1.55 -1.71 -2.71
N THR A 99 -0.84 -2.68 -2.14
CA THR A 99 -1.29 -3.45 -1.00
C THR A 99 -0.55 -3.02 0.25
N PHE A 100 -1.17 -3.14 1.42
CA PHE A 100 -0.56 -2.81 2.68
C PHE A 100 -1.16 -3.62 3.84
N GLN A 101 -0.34 -3.86 4.87
CA GLN A 101 -0.76 -4.51 6.11
C GLN A 101 0.22 -4.18 7.24
N GLY A 102 -0.21 -4.37 8.48
CA GLY A 102 0.62 -4.23 9.67
C GLY A 102 0.00 -3.31 10.72
N THR A 103 0.86 -2.70 11.53
CA THR A 103 0.46 -1.79 12.60
C THR A 103 0.62 -0.35 12.13
N LEU A 104 -0.48 0.38 12.02
CA LEU A 104 -0.46 1.79 11.64
C LEU A 104 0.11 2.65 12.78
N TYR A 105 -0.31 2.38 14.01
CA TYR A 105 0.30 2.88 15.23
C TYR A 105 0.04 1.91 16.39
N ASP A 106 0.99 1.77 17.29
CA ASP A 106 0.86 1.08 18.58
C ASP A 106 0.72 2.08 19.74
N GLN A 107 0.67 1.56 20.97
CA GLN A 107 0.51 2.36 22.19
C GLN A 107 1.66 3.35 22.43
N ASN A 108 2.82 3.11 21.81
CA ASN A 108 3.99 3.97 21.86
C ASN A 108 4.10 4.87 20.62
N ASN A 109 3.03 4.95 19.81
CA ASN A 109 2.97 5.67 18.55
C ASN A 109 4.00 5.18 17.50
N ASN A 110 4.36 3.89 17.54
CA ASN A 110 5.20 3.28 16.52
C ASN A 110 4.37 2.62 15.41
N MET A 111 4.84 2.81 14.17
CA MET A 111 4.36 2.17 12.96
C MET A 111 5.26 0.98 12.58
N ASP A 112 4.66 -0.09 12.09
CA ASP A 112 5.33 -1.16 11.35
C ASP A 112 4.38 -1.68 10.29
N MET A 113 4.48 -1.14 9.08
CA MET A 113 3.67 -1.50 7.94
C MET A 113 4.54 -2.03 6.82
N THR A 114 4.04 -3.03 6.10
CA THR A 114 4.61 -3.50 4.85
C THR A 114 3.60 -3.34 3.73
N GLY A 115 4.08 -3.15 2.51
CA GLY A 115 3.22 -3.06 1.35
C GLY A 115 3.95 -3.32 0.05
N THR A 116 3.18 -3.44 -1.02
CA THR A 116 3.70 -3.61 -2.38
C THR A 116 3.05 -2.59 -3.29
N PHE A 117 3.86 -1.79 -3.98
CA PHE A 117 3.43 -0.85 -4.99
C PHE A 117 3.47 -1.51 -6.37
N MET A 118 2.42 -1.35 -7.18
CA MET A 118 2.26 -2.04 -8.45
C MET A 118 1.70 -1.11 -9.55
N PRO A 119 2.25 -1.14 -10.78
CA PRO A 119 1.64 -0.47 -11.93
C PRO A 119 0.45 -1.24 -12.50
N VAL A 120 -0.60 -0.53 -12.93
CA VAL A 120 -1.86 -1.14 -13.42
C VAL A 120 -1.72 -1.91 -14.72
N TYR A 121 -0.70 -1.60 -15.53
CA TYR A 121 -0.46 -2.32 -16.78
C TYR A 121 -0.05 -3.80 -16.59
N GLY A 122 0.21 -4.25 -15.35
CA GLY A 122 0.37 -5.68 -15.00
C GLY A 122 -0.80 -6.29 -14.21
N LEU A 123 -1.89 -5.55 -13.98
CA LEU A 123 -2.94 -5.88 -12.99
C LEU A 123 -4.17 -6.64 -13.52
N ASN A 124 -4.19 -7.12 -14.77
CA ASN A 124 -5.39 -7.70 -15.38
C ASN A 124 -5.97 -8.95 -14.66
N ARG A 125 -5.30 -9.54 -13.65
CA ARG A 125 -5.79 -10.76 -12.94
C ARG A 125 -5.64 -10.79 -11.41
N ILE A 126 -4.93 -9.85 -10.78
CA ILE A 126 -4.52 -10.01 -9.36
C ILE A 126 -5.66 -9.75 -8.37
N PHE A 127 -6.61 -8.89 -8.73
CA PHE A 127 -7.67 -8.47 -7.80
C PHE A 127 -8.88 -9.40 -7.76
N GLY A 128 -8.91 -10.46 -8.58
CA GLY A 128 -10.00 -11.44 -8.63
C GLY A 128 -9.88 -12.59 -7.63
N GLU A 129 -8.68 -12.82 -7.07
CA GLU A 129 -8.38 -13.98 -6.21
C GLU A 129 -7.58 -13.54 -4.98
N LEU A 130 -8.28 -13.00 -3.98
CA LEU A 130 -7.68 -12.61 -2.70
C LEU A 130 -7.83 -13.78 -1.70
N PRO A 131 -6.72 -14.49 -1.38
CA PRO A 131 -6.58 -14.89 0.02
C PRO A 131 -5.24 -14.51 0.69
N LEU A 132 -4.06 -14.53 0.05
CA LEU A 132 -2.77 -14.29 0.77
C LEU A 132 -1.66 -13.74 -0.14
N PHE A 133 -1.16 -12.54 0.16
CA PHE A 133 -0.20 -11.76 -0.64
C PHE A 133 1.26 -12.26 -0.66
N GLY A 134 1.57 -13.38 0.01
CA GLY A 134 2.92 -13.95 0.02
C GLY A 134 3.27 -14.83 -1.20
N ALA A 135 2.27 -15.40 -1.88
CA ALA A 135 2.51 -16.41 -2.92
C ALA A 135 2.71 -15.84 -4.33
N LEU A 136 2.37 -14.57 -4.56
CA LEU A 136 2.35 -13.97 -5.90
C LEU A 136 3.74 -13.51 -6.39
N LEU A 137 4.76 -13.54 -5.54
CA LEU A 137 6.08 -12.93 -5.82
C LEU A 137 7.21 -13.96 -5.96
N GLY A 138 6.91 -15.26 -5.92
CA GLY A 138 7.92 -16.32 -5.87
C GLY A 138 8.32 -16.99 -7.20
N ASN A 139 7.46 -16.98 -8.22
CA ASN A 139 7.68 -17.77 -9.44
C ASN A 139 7.85 -16.90 -10.68
N GLY A 140 8.96 -16.15 -10.71
CA GLY A 140 9.40 -15.30 -11.83
C GLY A 140 9.77 -16.07 -13.11
N ARG A 141 8.95 -17.02 -13.56
CA ARG A 141 9.19 -17.76 -14.81
C ARG A 141 8.23 -17.44 -15.95
N ASP A 142 7.13 -16.72 -15.73
CA ASP A 142 6.28 -16.32 -16.85
C ASP A 142 5.59 -14.96 -16.65
N ARG A 143 6.19 -13.93 -17.27
CA ARG A 143 5.54 -12.72 -17.81
C ARG A 143 5.02 -11.65 -16.81
N GLY A 144 5.94 -10.75 -16.44
CA GLY A 144 5.70 -9.31 -16.68
C GLY A 144 5.12 -8.43 -15.57
N LEU A 145 5.09 -8.86 -14.30
CA LEU A 145 4.71 -7.98 -13.20
C LEU A 145 5.89 -7.75 -12.25
N ILE A 146 6.27 -6.49 -12.06
CA ILE A 146 7.28 -6.06 -11.09
C ILE A 146 6.56 -5.16 -10.07
N GLY A 147 6.44 -5.64 -8.84
CA GLY A 147 5.99 -4.85 -7.69
C GLY A 147 7.19 -4.36 -6.88
N VAL A 148 7.09 -3.16 -6.32
CA VAL A 148 8.11 -2.62 -5.40
C VAL A 148 7.62 -2.78 -3.97
N THR A 149 8.31 -3.63 -3.20
CA THR A 149 7.99 -3.82 -1.79
C THR A 149 8.57 -2.71 -0.94
N TYR A 150 7.81 -2.29 0.07
CA TYR A 150 8.22 -1.25 1.01
C TYR A 150 7.84 -1.60 2.43
N ARG A 151 8.56 -1.01 3.39
CA ARG A 151 8.27 -1.08 4.81
C ARG A 151 8.35 0.31 5.43
N LEU A 152 7.37 0.65 6.26
CA LEU A 152 7.34 1.87 7.05
C LEU A 152 7.53 1.49 8.52
N ARG A 153 8.54 2.08 9.18
CA ARG A 153 8.87 1.77 10.60
C ARG A 153 9.21 2.99 11.44
N GLY A 154 8.99 2.91 12.75
CA GLY A 154 9.37 3.95 13.72
C GLY A 154 8.20 4.85 14.07
N ASP A 155 8.43 6.12 14.41
CA ASP A 155 7.36 7.06 14.80
C ASP A 155 6.29 7.16 13.71
N ALA A 156 5.02 6.96 14.04
CA ALA A 156 3.93 6.93 13.08
C ALA A 156 3.71 8.27 12.34
N ASN A 157 4.11 9.39 12.95
CA ASN A 157 4.05 10.72 12.32
C ASN A 157 5.23 10.94 11.36
N LYS A 158 6.38 10.28 11.59
CA LYS A 158 7.60 10.40 10.78
C LYS A 158 8.28 9.04 10.56
N PRO A 159 7.59 8.07 9.93
CA PRO A 159 8.14 6.73 9.79
C PRO A 159 9.27 6.74 8.75
N LYS A 160 10.27 5.90 9.00
CA LYS A 160 11.32 5.60 8.03
C LYS A 160 10.75 4.68 6.95
N LEU A 161 10.97 5.04 5.70
CA LEU A 161 10.60 4.25 4.54
C LEU A 161 11.81 3.44 4.08
N ASP A 162 11.71 2.12 4.21
CA ASP A 162 12.65 1.17 3.64
C ASP A 162 12.03 0.60 2.37
N VAL A 163 12.70 0.76 1.23
CA VAL A 163 12.25 0.21 -0.05
C VAL A 163 13.18 -0.94 -0.41
N ASN A 164 12.62 -2.10 -0.76
CA ASN A 164 13.38 -3.17 -1.38
C ASN A 164 12.92 -3.30 -2.83
N PRO A 165 13.62 -2.63 -3.76
CA PRO A 165 13.16 -2.53 -5.13
C PRO A 165 13.50 -3.76 -6.01
N LEU A 166 13.67 -4.95 -5.44
CA LEU A 166 13.84 -6.20 -6.19
C LEU A 166 13.21 -7.40 -5.47
N SER A 167 12.26 -8.07 -6.12
CA SER A 167 12.03 -9.50 -5.93
C SER A 167 12.01 -10.18 -7.30
N VAL A 168 13.19 -10.29 -7.90
CA VAL A 168 13.44 -11.35 -8.88
C VAL A 168 14.21 -12.41 -8.09
N ILE A 169 13.52 -13.49 -7.72
CA ILE A 169 14.19 -14.69 -7.22
C ILE A 169 15.02 -15.23 -8.38
N ALA A 170 16.32 -15.05 -8.33
CA ALA A 170 17.25 -15.82 -9.16
C ALA A 170 17.32 -17.24 -8.58
N PRO A 171 16.99 -18.31 -9.34
CA PRO A 171 17.26 -19.66 -8.89
C PRO A 171 18.77 -19.90 -8.88
N GLY A 172 19.28 -20.36 -7.74
CA GLY A 172 20.49 -21.19 -7.67
C GLY A 172 20.12 -22.65 -7.68
#